data_AF-A0A7S2TW60-F1
#
_entry.id   AF-A0A7S2TW60-F1
#
_cell.length_a   1.000
_cell.length_b   1.000
_cell.length_c   1.000
_cell.angle_alpha   90.00
_cell.angle_beta   90.00
_cell.angle_gamma   90.00
#
_symmetry.space_group_name_H-M   'P 1'
#
loop_
_entity.id
_entity.type
_entity.pdbx_description
1 polymer ?
#
loop_
_entity_poly.entity_id
_entity_poly.type
_entity_poly.pdbx_seq_one_letter_code
_entity_poly.pdbx_strand_id
1 'polypeptide(L)'
;MLFKHGRRDQTRVPVYVDLAAFHPKKISNTYFFDVCLGWEGLCIEGDPAKIPLFNSTVRGCHLVPKLISARDGEEVVFASQGGAGGSGITGKLQPAKETYFGYREIKLKTTTLEKVLDSTNVKHVDLLSLDVEGAEMAVLDGTRSPSTSSSQRMPLNLVRGRRARAHTRRCSSSEDT
;
A
#
# COMPACT_ATOMS: atom_id res chain seq x y z
N MET A 1 12.38 -16.04 8.17
CA MET A 1 11.57 -15.32 9.18
C MET A 1 12.18 -15.61 10.54
N LEU A 2 12.61 -14.60 11.29
CA LEU A 2 12.73 -14.73 12.74
C LEU A 2 11.63 -13.85 13.32
N PHE A 3 10.50 -14.46 13.65
CA PHE A 3 9.57 -13.85 14.58
C PHE A 3 10.30 -13.81 15.93
N LYS A 4 10.68 -12.62 16.40
CA LYS A 4 11.24 -12.49 17.73
C LYS A 4 10.19 -12.97 18.72
N HIS A 5 10.55 -13.99 19.50
CA HIS A 5 9.80 -14.51 20.62
C HIS A 5 9.29 -13.36 21.50
N GLY A 6 7.98 -13.27 21.60
CA GLY A 6 7.29 -12.34 22.45
C GLY A 6 5.81 -12.63 22.32
N ARG A 7 5.30 -13.55 23.14
CA ARG A 7 3.86 -13.67 23.37
C ARG A 7 3.39 -12.32 23.91
N ARG A 8 2.95 -11.43 23.01
CA ARG A 8 2.05 -10.35 23.38
C ARG A 8 0.67 -10.94 23.22
N ASP A 9 -0.02 -11.03 24.34
CA ASP A 9 -1.47 -11.14 24.44
C ASP A 9 -2.19 -10.71 23.14
N GLN A 10 -2.62 -11.67 22.33
CA GLN A 10 -3.24 -11.41 21.02
C GLN A 10 -4.76 -11.30 21.19
N THR A 11 -5.20 -10.22 21.85
CA THR A 11 -6.62 -9.87 21.94
C THR A 11 -7.14 -9.10 20.72
N ARG A 12 -6.27 -8.69 19.79
CA ARG A 12 -6.66 -7.91 18.59
C ARG A 12 -6.23 -8.55 17.29
N VAL A 13 -7.06 -8.38 16.25
CA VAL A 13 -6.73 -8.72 14.87
C VAL A 13 -5.59 -7.81 14.38
N PRO A 14 -4.53 -8.33 13.76
CA PRO A 14 -3.48 -7.48 13.20
C PRO A 14 -3.97 -6.68 11.98
N VAL A 15 -3.41 -5.49 11.81
CA VAL A 15 -3.79 -4.56 10.73
C VAL A 15 -2.64 -4.35 9.77
N TYR A 16 -2.90 -4.43 8.47
CA TYR A 16 -1.95 -4.00 7.45
C TYR A 16 -2.45 -2.76 6.68
N VAL A 17 -1.50 -1.98 6.17
CA VAL A 17 -1.72 -0.90 5.20
C VAL A 17 -0.91 -1.22 3.95
N ASP A 18 -1.56 -1.20 2.78
CA ASP A 18 -0.93 -1.45 1.48
C ASP A 18 -0.96 -0.18 0.63
N LEU A 19 0.21 0.46 0.47
CA LEU A 19 0.38 1.65 -0.35
C LEU A 19 0.75 1.28 -1.78
N ALA A 20 0.03 1.86 -2.75
CA ALA A 20 0.08 1.46 -4.15
C ALA A 20 -0.26 -0.03 -4.31
N ALA A 21 -1.45 -0.39 -3.80
CA ALA A 21 -1.92 -1.77 -3.72
C ALA A 21 -2.03 -2.48 -5.10
N PHE A 22 -2.05 -1.71 -6.19
CA PHE A 22 -1.95 -2.09 -7.60
C PHE A 22 -3.00 -3.08 -8.09
N HIS A 23 -2.98 -4.31 -7.63
CA HIS A 23 -3.95 -5.33 -7.98
C HIS A 23 -4.39 -6.09 -6.73
N PRO A 24 -5.69 -6.37 -6.57
CA PRO A 24 -6.24 -7.03 -5.38
C PRO A 24 -5.74 -8.46 -5.12
N LYS A 25 -4.99 -9.10 -6.04
CA LYS A 25 -4.54 -10.51 -5.92
C LYS A 25 -3.19 -10.72 -6.62
N LYS A 26 -3.11 -10.42 -7.92
CA LYS A 26 -1.87 -10.59 -8.70
C LYS A 26 -0.80 -9.67 -8.13
N ILE A 27 0.40 -10.21 -7.90
CA ILE A 27 1.58 -9.50 -7.37
C ILE A 27 1.35 -8.68 -6.08
N SER A 28 0.23 -8.90 -5.37
CA SER A 28 -0.08 -8.15 -4.16
C SER A 28 0.82 -8.57 -3.00
N ASN A 29 1.41 -7.58 -2.34
CA ASN A 29 2.22 -7.79 -1.14
C ASN A 29 1.37 -8.20 0.08
N THR A 30 0.06 -7.95 0.05
CA THR A 30 -0.81 -8.08 1.22
C THR A 30 -1.95 -9.09 1.08
N TYR A 31 -2.17 -9.69 -0.10
CA TYR A 31 -3.23 -10.69 -0.33
C TYR A 31 -3.21 -11.85 0.68
N PHE A 32 -2.01 -12.36 0.99
CA PHE A 32 -1.85 -13.46 1.93
C PHE A 32 -2.32 -13.08 3.35
N PHE A 33 -2.05 -11.86 3.80
CA PHE A 33 -2.43 -11.40 5.13
C PHE A 33 -3.94 -11.20 5.22
N ASP A 34 -4.55 -10.59 4.20
CA ASP A 34 -5.99 -10.38 4.10
C ASP A 34 -6.73 -11.74 4.04
N VAL A 35 -6.55 -12.49 2.95
CA VAL A 35 -7.41 -13.64 2.63
C VAL A 35 -7.03 -14.89 3.42
N CYS A 36 -5.75 -15.08 3.68
CA CYS A 36 -5.23 -16.35 4.21
C CYS A 36 -4.96 -16.29 5.72
N LEU A 37 -4.73 -15.11 6.28
CA LEU A 37 -4.57 -14.90 7.73
C LEU A 37 -5.73 -14.12 8.38
N GLY A 38 -6.65 -13.56 7.60
CA GLY A 38 -7.81 -12.83 8.12
C GLY A 38 -7.46 -11.51 8.80
N TRP A 39 -6.37 -10.86 8.37
CA TRP A 39 -5.98 -9.55 8.89
C TRP A 39 -6.93 -8.46 8.39
N GLU A 40 -7.10 -7.43 9.21
CA GLU A 40 -7.78 -6.21 8.76
C GLU A 40 -6.85 -5.41 7.85
N GLY A 41 -7.41 -4.82 6.80
CA GLY A 41 -6.63 -4.22 5.73
C GLY A 41 -7.12 -2.86 5.30
N LEU A 42 -6.16 -1.95 5.07
CA LEU A 42 -6.37 -0.69 4.34
C LEU A 42 -5.57 -0.74 3.04
N CYS A 43 -6.25 -0.84 1.91
CA CYS A 43 -5.62 -0.79 0.59
C CYS A 43 -5.71 0.64 0.06
N ILE A 44 -4.60 1.26 -0.32
CA ILE A 44 -4.56 2.62 -0.86
C ILE A 44 -4.04 2.55 -2.30
N GLU A 45 -4.85 3.01 -3.25
CA GLU A 45 -4.51 2.98 -4.68
C GLU A 45 -4.87 4.32 -5.33
N GLY A 46 -3.91 4.90 -6.05
CA GLY A 46 -4.05 6.21 -6.69
C GLY A 46 -4.39 6.13 -8.18
N ASP A 47 -4.08 5.03 -8.85
CA ASP A 47 -4.30 4.82 -10.28
C ASP A 47 -5.78 4.51 -10.59
N PRO A 48 -6.50 5.40 -11.29
CA PRO A 48 -7.89 5.18 -11.67
C PRO A 48 -8.11 3.92 -12.51
N ALA A 49 -7.09 3.43 -13.23
CA ALA A 49 -7.20 2.20 -14.01
C ALA A 49 -7.17 0.94 -13.12
N LYS A 50 -6.68 1.04 -11.88
CA LYS A 50 -6.52 -0.08 -10.95
C LYS A 50 -7.64 -0.16 -9.91
N ILE A 51 -8.19 0.99 -9.51
CA ILE A 51 -9.28 1.07 -8.53
C ILE A 51 -10.46 0.13 -8.86
N PRO A 52 -11.00 0.07 -10.10
CA PRO A 52 -12.13 -0.81 -10.41
C PRO A 52 -11.83 -2.30 -10.24
N LEU A 53 -10.57 -2.71 -10.27
CA LEU A 53 -10.19 -4.12 -10.06
C LEU A 53 -10.66 -4.60 -8.68
N PHE A 54 -10.58 -3.73 -7.65
CA PHE A 54 -10.95 -4.06 -6.28
C PHE A 54 -12.46 -4.30 -6.10
N ASN A 55 -13.31 -3.72 -6.95
CA ASN A 55 -14.77 -3.94 -6.92
C ASN A 55 -15.17 -5.38 -7.29
N SER A 56 -14.29 -6.10 -7.97
CA SER A 56 -14.55 -7.45 -8.50
C SER A 56 -13.98 -8.58 -7.62
N THR A 57 -13.60 -8.29 -6.37
CA THR A 57 -12.66 -9.16 -5.62
C THR A 57 -13.13 -9.72 -4.29
N VAL A 58 -12.34 -10.69 -3.82
CA VAL A 58 -12.46 -11.44 -2.57
C VAL A 58 -11.68 -10.79 -1.41
N ARG A 59 -11.22 -9.53 -1.56
CA ARG A 59 -10.45 -8.83 -0.52
C ARG A 59 -11.37 -8.26 0.55
N GLY A 60 -10.97 -8.38 1.81
CA GLY A 60 -11.65 -7.74 2.94
C GLY A 60 -11.20 -6.30 3.20
N CYS A 61 -10.14 -5.82 2.54
CA CYS A 61 -9.62 -4.49 2.81
C CYS A 61 -10.58 -3.35 2.44
N HIS A 62 -10.54 -2.30 3.26
CA HIS A 62 -11.10 -1.01 2.90
C HIS A 62 -10.21 -0.35 1.83
N LEU A 63 -10.79 -0.02 0.68
CA LEU A 63 -10.08 0.66 -0.40
C LEU A 63 -10.19 2.17 -0.27
N VAL A 64 -9.04 2.85 -0.29
CA VAL A 64 -8.94 4.31 -0.35
C VAL A 64 -8.39 4.71 -1.73
N PRO A 65 -9.22 5.28 -2.63
CA PRO A 65 -8.82 5.67 -3.98
C PRO A 65 -8.08 7.02 -3.97
N LYS A 66 -6.86 7.05 -3.42
CA LYS A 66 -6.06 8.27 -3.26
C LYS A 66 -4.60 8.03 -3.62
N LEU A 67 -4.00 9.01 -4.28
CA LEU A 67 -2.57 9.04 -4.56
C LEU A 67 -1.82 9.65 -3.38
N ILE A 68 -0.85 8.94 -2.82
CA ILE A 68 -0.10 9.39 -1.63
C ILE A 68 1.22 10.05 -2.04
N SER A 69 1.50 11.21 -1.45
CA SER A 69 2.75 11.98 -1.62
C SER A 69 3.05 12.79 -0.36
N ALA A 70 3.99 13.72 -0.45
CA ALA A 70 4.46 14.55 0.66
C ALA A 70 3.46 15.64 1.11
N ARG A 71 2.54 16.04 0.24
CA ARG A 71 1.65 17.20 0.46
C ARG A 71 0.23 16.87 0.06
N ASP A 72 -0.72 17.48 0.76
CA ASP A 72 -2.14 17.39 0.40
C ASP A 72 -2.51 18.41 -0.67
N GLY A 73 -3.29 17.97 -1.65
CA GLY A 73 -3.84 18.83 -2.70
C GLY A 73 -2.87 19.19 -3.84
N GLU A 74 -1.62 18.73 -3.81
CA GLU A 74 -0.65 18.95 -4.88
C GLU A 74 -1.08 18.21 -6.15
N GLU A 75 -1.17 18.93 -7.27
CA GLU A 75 -1.42 18.36 -8.61
C GLU A 75 -0.11 17.81 -9.17
N VAL A 76 -0.13 16.54 -9.59
CA VAL A 76 1.01 15.85 -10.18
C VAL A 76 0.60 15.20 -11.49
N VAL A 77 1.59 14.97 -12.37
CA VAL A 77 1.42 14.10 -13.53
C VAL A 77 1.73 12.66 -13.10
N PHE A 78 0.78 11.78 -13.35
CA PHE A 78 0.86 10.36 -13.02
C PHE A 78 0.89 9.55 -14.31
N ALA A 79 1.90 8.70 -14.46
CA ALA A 79 2.01 7.74 -15.54
C ALA A 79 1.26 6.46 -15.14
N SER A 80 0.09 6.24 -15.76
CA SER A 80 -0.72 5.04 -15.59
C SER A 80 -0.45 4.05 -16.72
N GLN A 81 -0.15 2.79 -16.39
CA GLN A 81 -0.04 1.72 -17.38
C GLN A 81 -1.22 0.76 -17.27
N GLY A 82 -1.77 0.29 -18.41
CA GLY A 82 -2.86 -0.69 -18.40
C GLY A 82 -2.47 -2.10 -17.96
N GLY A 83 -1.18 -2.46 -18.03
CA GLY A 83 -0.66 -3.82 -17.80
C GLY A 83 0.06 -4.01 -16.46
N ALA A 84 0.99 -4.97 -16.42
CA ALA A 84 1.78 -5.35 -15.23
C ALA A 84 3.08 -4.54 -15.03
N GLY A 85 3.32 -3.50 -15.83
CA GLY A 85 4.42 -2.55 -15.59
C GLY A 85 4.04 -1.53 -14.52
N GLY A 86 5.05 -0.89 -13.93
CA GLY A 86 4.86 0.01 -12.79
C GLY A 86 4.20 1.33 -13.21
N SER A 87 3.14 1.73 -12.49
CA SER A 87 2.56 3.08 -12.58
C SER A 87 3.16 3.97 -11.48
N GLY A 88 3.19 5.30 -11.68
CA GLY A 88 3.68 6.20 -10.64
C GLY A 88 3.73 7.68 -11.03
N ILE A 89 4.16 8.51 -10.10
CA ILE A 89 4.33 9.96 -10.33
C ILE A 89 5.54 10.18 -11.24
N THR A 90 5.36 10.90 -12.35
CA THR A 90 6.45 11.20 -13.29
C THR A 90 7.58 11.98 -12.61
N GLY A 91 8.85 11.63 -12.88
CA GLY A 91 10.01 12.22 -12.23
C GLY A 91 10.31 11.69 -10.82
N LYS A 92 9.46 10.80 -10.30
CA LYS A 92 9.71 10.02 -9.06
C LYS A 92 9.75 8.50 -9.31
N LEU A 93 9.54 8.09 -10.56
CA LEU A 93 9.66 6.70 -10.97
C LEU A 93 11.14 6.28 -10.93
N GLN A 94 11.39 5.01 -10.64
CA GLN A 94 12.74 4.46 -10.84
C GLN A 94 13.15 4.64 -12.31
N PRO A 95 14.41 5.03 -12.62
CA PRO A 95 14.84 5.37 -13.99
C PRO A 95 14.57 4.27 -15.03
N ALA A 96 14.71 3.00 -14.63
CA ALA A 96 14.42 1.85 -15.48
C ALA A 96 12.92 1.73 -15.85
N LYS A 97 12.03 2.40 -15.11
CA LYS A 97 10.58 2.43 -15.32
C LYS A 97 10.09 3.62 -16.14
N GLU A 98 10.87 4.69 -16.25
CA GLU A 98 10.55 5.84 -17.10
C GLU A 98 10.71 5.55 -18.60
N THR A 99 11.55 4.56 -18.96
CA THR A 99 11.83 4.22 -20.37
C THR A 99 10.78 3.29 -21.02
N TYR A 100 9.73 2.89 -20.31
CA TYR A 100 8.69 2.02 -20.88
C TYR A 100 7.72 2.82 -21.77
N PHE A 101 7.58 2.38 -23.02
CA PHE A 101 6.56 2.88 -23.94
C PHE A 101 5.15 2.53 -23.45
N GLY A 102 4.17 3.44 -23.63
CA GLY A 102 2.74 3.13 -23.48
C GLY A 102 2.04 3.59 -22.19
N TYR A 103 2.59 4.56 -21.46
CA TYR A 103 1.87 5.19 -20.35
C TYR A 103 0.80 6.17 -20.85
N ARG A 104 -0.30 6.25 -20.09
CA ARG A 104 -1.22 7.37 -20.15
C ARG A 104 -0.89 8.34 -19.01
N GLU A 105 -0.58 9.57 -19.36
CA GLU A 105 -0.43 10.63 -18.37
C GLU A 105 -1.79 11.13 -17.89
N ILE A 106 -1.96 11.22 -16.58
CA ILE A 106 -3.18 11.68 -15.92
C ILE A 106 -2.78 12.69 -14.84
N LYS A 107 -3.47 13.83 -14.79
CA LYS A 107 -3.32 14.78 -13.69
C LYS A 107 -4.13 14.30 -12.49
N LEU A 108 -3.45 14.11 -11.37
CA LEU A 108 -4.07 13.66 -10.12
C LEU A 108 -3.70 14.60 -8.97
N LYS A 109 -4.59 14.71 -7.99
CA LYS A 109 -4.30 15.36 -6.72
C LYS A 109 -3.79 14.35 -5.71
N THR A 110 -2.72 14.70 -5.02
CA THR A 110 -2.13 13.90 -3.96
C THR A 110 -2.76 14.20 -2.61
N THR A 111 -2.57 13.29 -1.66
CA THR A 111 -2.84 13.48 -0.23
C THR A 111 -1.70 12.85 0.59
N THR A 112 -1.69 13.05 1.91
CA THR A 112 -0.67 12.46 2.79
C THR A 112 -1.17 11.15 3.40
N LEU A 113 -0.22 10.26 3.74
CA LEU A 113 -0.55 9.02 4.45
C LEU A 113 -1.21 9.32 5.80
N GLU A 114 -0.70 10.32 6.52
CA GLU A 114 -1.24 10.77 7.80
C GLU A 114 -2.72 11.15 7.68
N LYS A 115 -3.08 12.00 6.71
CA LYS A 115 -4.46 12.43 6.48
C LYS A 115 -5.40 11.27 6.14
N VAL A 116 -4.91 10.28 5.38
CA VAL A 116 -5.68 9.06 5.10
C VAL A 116 -5.90 8.26 6.38
N LEU A 117 -4.85 8.01 7.17
CA LEU A 117 -4.97 7.26 8.42
C LEU A 117 -5.90 7.97 9.42
N ASP A 118 -5.81 9.28 9.54
CA ASP A 118 -6.67 10.10 10.40
C ASP A 118 -8.16 10.03 10.01
N SER A 119 -8.44 9.84 8.71
CA SER A 119 -9.81 9.67 8.21
C SER A 119 -10.39 8.26 8.44
N THR A 120 -9.59 7.34 9.00
CA THR A 120 -9.99 5.95 9.24
C THR A 120 -10.01 5.63 10.74
N ASN A 121 -10.57 4.46 11.08
CA ASN A 121 -10.52 3.94 12.44
C ASN A 121 -9.23 3.18 12.76
N VAL A 122 -8.22 3.20 11.87
CA VAL A 122 -6.95 2.50 12.08
C VAL A 122 -6.14 3.21 13.16
N LYS A 123 -6.02 2.58 14.34
CA LYS A 123 -5.25 3.09 15.49
C LYS A 123 -3.87 2.44 15.66
N HIS A 124 -3.60 1.37 14.91
CA HIS A 124 -2.33 0.66 14.95
C HIS A 124 -2.11 -0.03 13.60
N VAL A 125 -0.85 -0.07 13.14
CA VAL A 125 -0.45 -0.77 11.91
C VAL A 125 0.62 -1.79 12.26
N ASP A 126 0.34 -3.08 12.02
CA ASP A 126 1.28 -4.19 12.24
C ASP A 126 2.18 -4.43 11.03
N LEU A 127 1.70 -4.09 9.84
CA LEU A 127 2.45 -4.17 8.59
C LEU A 127 2.13 -2.97 7.69
N LEU A 128 3.16 -2.20 7.34
CA LEU A 128 3.08 -1.22 6.27
C LEU A 128 3.80 -1.77 5.04
N SER A 129 3.04 -2.11 4.00
CA SER A 129 3.57 -2.39 2.66
C SER A 129 3.73 -1.06 1.93
N LEU A 130 4.99 -0.68 1.66
CA LEU A 130 5.38 0.57 1.02
C LEU A 130 6.16 0.24 -0.26
N ASP A 131 5.44 0.14 -1.38
CA ASP A 131 6.00 -0.15 -2.71
C ASP A 131 5.42 0.85 -3.73
N VAL A 132 5.87 2.09 -3.64
CA VAL A 132 5.31 3.24 -4.40
C VAL A 132 6.21 3.63 -5.57
N GLU A 133 6.96 2.65 -6.08
CA GLU A 133 7.72 2.72 -7.32
C GLU A 133 8.78 3.82 -7.40
N GLY A 134 9.45 4.12 -6.27
CA GLY A 134 10.51 5.14 -6.18
C GLY A 134 10.10 6.40 -5.43
N ALA A 135 8.81 6.55 -5.09
CA ALA A 135 8.29 7.69 -4.36
C ALA A 135 8.34 7.54 -2.82
N GLU A 136 9.07 6.56 -2.27
CA GLU A 136 9.01 6.20 -0.84
C GLU A 136 9.37 7.39 0.06
N MET A 137 10.40 8.15 -0.33
CA MET A 137 10.82 9.34 0.43
C MET A 137 9.75 10.42 0.46
N ALA A 138 9.04 10.64 -0.66
CA ALA A 138 7.96 11.61 -0.70
C ALA A 138 6.80 11.21 0.22
N VAL A 139 6.46 9.92 0.27
CA VAL A 139 5.45 9.40 1.21
C VAL A 139 5.89 9.61 2.65
N LEU A 140 7.14 9.26 2.99
CA LEU A 140 7.67 9.39 4.35
C LEU A 140 7.76 10.85 4.80
N ASP A 141 8.17 11.77 3.93
CA ASP A 141 8.19 13.20 4.27
C ASP A 141 6.78 13.73 4.55
N GLY A 142 5.75 13.20 3.89
CA GLY A 142 4.34 13.49 4.18
C GLY A 142 3.82 12.96 5.51
N THR A 143 4.63 12.18 6.26
CA THR A 143 4.32 11.72 7.63
C THR A 143 5.07 12.50 8.71
N ARG A 144 5.95 13.42 8.32
CA ARG A 144 6.68 14.29 9.25
C ARG A 144 5.82 15.52 9.54
N SER A 145 5.03 15.46 10.60
CA SER A 145 4.34 16.65 11.13
C SER A 145 5.34 17.79 11.38
N PRO A 146 5.07 19.04 10.95
CA PRO A 146 5.77 20.19 11.48
C PRO A 146 5.30 20.38 12.94
N SER A 147 6.15 19.99 13.88
CA SER A 147 6.05 20.22 15.33
C SER A 147 4.75 19.82 16.05
N THR A 148 4.76 18.70 16.77
CA THR A 148 4.01 18.54 18.02
C THR A 148 4.84 17.76 19.04
N SER A 149 4.64 18.10 20.31
CA SER A 149 5.41 17.63 21.47
C SER A 149 5.37 16.11 21.64
N SER A 150 6.43 15.59 22.24
CA SER A 150 6.67 14.18 22.51
C SER A 150 5.62 13.57 23.46
N SER A 151 4.48 13.14 22.96
CA SER A 151 3.67 12.09 23.60
C SER A 151 2.55 11.59 22.68
N GLN A 152 2.94 10.86 21.62
CA GLN A 152 2.14 9.89 20.84
C GLN A 152 2.85 9.69 19.49
N ARG A 153 4.05 9.11 19.51
CA ARG A 153 4.68 8.63 18.27
C ARG A 153 4.22 7.21 18.03
N MET A 154 3.58 6.96 16.88
CA MET A 154 3.41 5.62 16.38
C MET A 154 4.78 5.07 15.93
N PRO A 155 5.26 3.94 16.47
CA PRO A 155 6.45 3.31 15.94
C PRO A 155 6.12 2.63 14.61
N LEU A 156 6.45 3.30 13.49
CA LEU A 156 6.42 2.68 12.16
C LEU A 156 7.57 1.67 12.05
N ASN A 157 7.28 0.38 12.24
CA ASN A 157 8.21 -0.69 11.93
C ASN A 157 8.23 -0.94 10.42
N LEU A 158 9.19 -0.33 9.72
CA LEU A 158 9.44 -0.56 8.29
C LEU A 158 10.16 -1.91 8.11
N VAL A 159 9.44 -2.93 7.60
CA VAL A 159 10.03 -4.25 7.30
C VAL A 159 10.21 -4.40 5.79
N ARG A 160 11.45 -4.49 5.32
CA ARG A 160 11.78 -4.78 3.91
C ARG A 160 11.58 -6.28 3.62
N GLY A 161 10.74 -6.60 2.63
CA GLY A 161 10.33 -7.97 2.32
C GLY A 161 11.42 -8.84 1.65
N ARG A 162 11.52 -10.10 2.10
CA ARG A 162 12.02 -11.24 1.31
C ARG A 162 10.98 -12.36 1.39
N ARG A 163 10.83 -13.10 0.28
CA ARG A 163 9.78 -14.13 0.06
C ARG A 163 9.73 -15.18 1.20
N ALA A 164 8.52 -15.47 1.67
CA ALA A 164 8.23 -16.59 2.57
C ALA A 164 7.34 -17.63 1.87
N ARG A 165 7.55 -18.91 2.17
CA ARG A 165 6.65 -20.03 1.82
C ARG A 165 5.99 -20.54 3.10
N ALA A 166 4.67 -20.75 3.10
CA ALA A 166 3.97 -21.77 3.91
C ALA A 166 2.48 -21.91 3.52
N HIS A 167 1.96 -23.13 3.68
CA HIS A 167 0.63 -23.62 3.31
C HIS A 167 -0.53 -23.09 4.17
N THR A 168 -1.63 -22.68 3.52
CA THR A 168 -2.97 -22.50 4.11
C THR A 168 -4.04 -22.88 3.07
N ARG A 169 -5.03 -23.71 3.45
CA ARG A 169 -6.04 -24.31 2.53
C ARG A 169 -6.99 -23.31 1.84
N ARG A 170 -7.07 -22.05 2.29
CA ARG A 170 -7.79 -20.95 1.59
C ARG A 170 -6.96 -20.26 0.51
N CYS A 171 -5.67 -20.57 0.45
CA CYS A 171 -4.68 -19.88 -0.37
C CYS A 171 -4.20 -20.71 -1.57
N SER A 172 -4.75 -21.91 -1.79
CA SER A 172 -4.46 -22.69 -2.99
C SER A 172 -5.03 -21.98 -4.20
N SER A 173 -4.15 -21.45 -5.03
CA SER A 173 -4.44 -20.98 -6.37
C SER A 173 -5.12 -22.10 -7.17
N SER A 174 -6.43 -22.03 -7.35
CA SER A 174 -6.99 -22.55 -8.59
C SER A 174 -6.53 -21.61 -9.69
N GLU A 175 -5.77 -22.19 -10.62
CA GLU A 175 -5.62 -21.71 -11.97
C GLU A 175 -7.03 -21.56 -12.54
N ASP A 176 -7.42 -20.34 -12.89
CA ASP A 176 -8.54 -20.12 -13.81
C ASP A 176 -7.99 -19.24 -14.93
N THR A 177 -8.03 -19.87 -16.11
CA THR A 177 -7.70 -19.39 -17.45
C THR A 177 -8.34 -18.05 -17.80
#